data_AF-A0A4Z0KN90-F1
#
_entry.id   AF-A0A4Z0KN90-F1
#
_cell.length_a   1.000
_cell.length_b   1.000
_cell.length_c   1.000
_cell.angle_alpha   90.00
_cell.angle_beta   90.00
_cell.angle_gamma   90.00
#
_symmetry.space_group_name_H-M   'P 1'
#
loop_
_entity.id
_entity.type
_entity.pdbx_description
1 polymer ?
#
loop_
_entity_poly.entity_id
_entity_poly.type
_entity_poly.pdbx_seq_one_letter_code
_entity_poly.pdbx_strand_id
1 'polypeptide(L)'
;MLFFNVASPKYKHHESIQMIIDRIDHLVLTVSDISTTIRFYEEVLGFSAVTFKQNRKALIFGAQKINLHQQEMEFAQKSIQ
;
A
#
# COMPACT_ATOMS: atom_id res chain seq x y z
N MET A 1 -16.01 41.28 49.56
CA MET A 1 -15.21 40.20 48.97
C MET A 1 -16.11 39.45 48.01
N LEU A 2 -15.98 39.71 46.70
CA LEU A 2 -16.83 39.14 45.65
C LEU A 2 -16.14 37.89 45.10
N PHE A 3 -16.79 36.73 45.20
CA PHE A 3 -16.31 35.50 44.56
C PHE A 3 -16.79 35.48 43.10
N PHE A 4 -15.86 35.58 42.16
CA PHE A 4 -16.12 35.30 40.74
C PHE A 4 -16.32 33.79 40.56
N ASN A 5 -17.52 33.38 40.17
CA ASN A 5 -17.78 32.03 39.69
C ASN A 5 -17.36 31.97 38.21
N VAL A 6 -16.16 31.45 37.95
CA VAL A 6 -15.71 31.12 36.59
C VAL A 6 -16.21 29.72 36.27
N ALA A 7 -17.27 29.66 35.45
CA ALA A 7 -17.72 28.41 34.86
C ALA A 7 -16.56 27.78 34.06
N SER A 8 -16.14 26.58 34.47
CA SER A 8 -15.13 25.80 33.78
C SER A 8 -15.60 25.48 32.35
N PRO A 9 -14.75 25.56 31.31
CA PRO A 9 -15.14 25.15 29.98
C PRO A 9 -15.48 23.66 30.02
N LYS A 10 -16.75 23.31 29.77
CA LYS A 10 -17.15 21.93 29.51
C LYS A 10 -16.45 21.53 28.21
N TYR A 11 -15.33 20.79 28.32
CA TYR A 11 -14.71 20.14 27.18
C TYR A 11 -15.78 19.31 26.48
N LYS A 12 -16.14 19.72 25.26
CA LYS A 12 -17.06 18.95 24.41
C LYS A 12 -16.38 17.61 24.17
N HIS A 13 -17.04 16.51 24.56
CA HIS A 13 -16.62 15.18 24.15
C HIS A 13 -16.49 15.18 22.63
N HIS A 14 -15.26 15.04 22.14
CA HIS A 14 -15.03 14.72 20.74
C HIS A 14 -15.67 13.35 20.54
N GLU A 15 -16.78 13.27 19.82
CA GLU A 15 -17.31 11.97 19.39
C GLU A 15 -16.15 11.23 18.73
N SER A 16 -15.75 10.10 19.32
CA SER A 16 -14.72 9.27 18.74
C SER A 16 -15.24 8.77 17.41
N ILE A 17 -14.72 9.31 16.31
CA ILE A 17 -14.97 8.74 14.98
C ILE A 17 -14.42 7.33 15.03
N GLN A 18 -15.33 6.35 15.09
CA GLN A 18 -14.95 4.96 15.09
C GLN A 18 -14.39 4.63 13.71
N MET A 19 -13.08 4.39 13.64
CA MET A 19 -12.44 3.95 12.41
C MET A 19 -12.76 2.47 12.19
N ILE A 20 -13.39 2.16 11.06
CA ILE A 20 -13.70 0.80 10.62
C ILE A 20 -12.93 0.54 9.32
N ILE A 21 -12.10 -0.50 9.31
CA ILE A 21 -11.40 -0.96 8.11
C ILE A 21 -12.26 -2.07 7.48
N ASP A 22 -12.67 -1.90 6.22
CA ASP A 22 -13.50 -2.86 5.48
C ASP A 22 -12.67 -4.04 4.97
N ARG A 23 -11.64 -3.78 4.16
CA ARG A 23 -10.78 -4.80 3.57
C ARG A 23 -9.44 -4.24 3.09
N ILE A 24 -8.51 -5.13 2.73
CA ILE A 24 -7.31 -4.78 1.97
C ILE A 24 -7.69 -4.69 0.49
N ASP A 25 -7.32 -3.60 -0.18
CA ASP A 25 -7.58 -3.42 -1.62
C ASP A 25 -6.47 -4.04 -2.48
N HIS A 26 -5.21 -3.74 -2.13
CA HIS A 26 -4.04 -4.28 -2.81
C HIS A 26 -2.81 -4.27 -1.92
N LEU A 27 -1.81 -5.03 -2.35
CA LEU A 27 -0.46 -5.02 -1.80
C LEU A 27 0.54 -4.66 -2.90
N VAL A 28 1.76 -4.30 -2.50
CA VAL A 28 2.89 -4.09 -3.43
C VAL A 28 3.97 -5.13 -3.11
N LEU A 29 4.42 -5.85 -4.13
CA LEU A 29 5.57 -6.74 -4.02
C LEU A 29 6.75 -6.15 -4.80
N THR A 30 7.87 -5.98 -4.11
CA THR A 30 9.16 -5.70 -4.74
C THR A 30 9.80 -7.04 -5.11
N VAL A 31 10.10 -7.24 -6.39
CA VAL A 31 10.53 -8.53 -6.95
C VAL A 31 11.83 -8.38 -7.74
N SER A 32 12.63 -9.44 -7.78
CA SER A 32 13.90 -9.45 -8.51
C SER A 32 13.75 -9.48 -10.03
N ASP A 33 12.64 -10.01 -10.53
CA ASP A 33 12.26 -9.94 -11.94
C ASP A 33 10.73 -9.98 -12.09
N ILE A 34 10.16 -8.93 -12.66
CA ILE A 34 8.72 -8.80 -12.88
C ILE A 34 8.19 -9.89 -13.81
N SER A 35 8.91 -10.22 -14.88
CA SER A 35 8.42 -11.16 -15.90
C SER A 35 8.30 -12.58 -15.35
N THR A 36 9.32 -13.03 -14.61
CA THR A 36 9.35 -14.31 -13.91
C THR A 36 8.26 -14.37 -12.85
N THR A 37 8.07 -13.28 -12.10
CA THR A 37 7.00 -13.18 -11.11
C THR A 37 5.63 -13.32 -11.77
N ILE A 38 5.37 -12.58 -12.85
CA ILE A 38 4.11 -12.67 -13.59
C ILE A 38 3.86 -14.12 -14.00
N ARG A 39 4.83 -14.75 -14.67
CA ARG A 39 4.72 -16.12 -15.14
C ARG A 39 4.35 -17.09 -14.02
N PHE A 40 5.00 -16.99 -12.87
CA PHE A 40 4.70 -17.84 -11.72
C PHE A 40 3.24 -17.69 -11.27
N TYR A 41 2.76 -16.46 -11.08
CA TYR A 41 1.40 -16.22 -10.58
C TYR A 41 0.32 -16.54 -11.62
N GLU A 42 0.59 -16.39 -12.92
CA GLU A 42 -0.34 -16.81 -13.97
C GLU A 42 -0.40 -18.34 -14.10
N GLU A 43 0.75 -19.03 -14.13
CA GLU A 43 0.81 -20.49 -14.35
C GLU A 43 0.40 -21.31 -13.12
N VAL A 44 0.80 -20.89 -11.92
CA VAL A 44 0.59 -21.68 -10.69
C VAL A 44 -0.73 -21.33 -10.02
N LEU A 45 -1.10 -20.05 -10.00
CA LEU A 45 -2.24 -19.54 -9.24
C LEU A 45 -3.39 -19.07 -10.14
N GLY A 46 -3.20 -19.01 -11.47
CA GLY A 46 -4.23 -18.59 -12.41
C GLY A 46 -4.57 -17.10 -12.33
N PHE A 47 -3.64 -16.26 -11.86
CA PHE A 47 -3.84 -14.81 -11.81
C PHE A 47 -3.76 -14.22 -13.23
N SER A 48 -4.16 -12.95 -13.39
CA SER A 48 -4.06 -12.26 -14.68
C SER A 48 -3.16 -11.04 -14.58
N ALA A 49 -2.13 -10.96 -15.42
CA ALA A 49 -1.28 -9.77 -15.48
C ALA A 49 -1.94 -8.62 -16.22
N VAL A 50 -1.84 -7.41 -15.66
CA VAL A 50 -2.28 -6.18 -16.30
C VAL A 50 -1.17 -5.14 -16.30
N THR A 51 -1.17 -4.29 -17.34
CA THR A 51 -0.29 -3.13 -17.43
C THR A 51 -1.14 -1.87 -17.31
N PHE A 52 -0.76 -0.97 -16.42
CA PHE A 52 -1.48 0.28 -16.20
C PHE A 52 -0.49 1.40 -15.91
N LYS A 53 -0.87 2.64 -16.25
CA LYS A 53 -0.15 3.90 -15.93
C LYS A 53 1.39 3.80 -15.97
N GLN A 54 2.01 4.27 -17.06
CA GLN A 54 3.47 4.35 -17.17
C GLN A 54 4.17 3.00 -16.93
N ASN A 55 3.69 1.95 -17.60
CA ASN A 55 4.28 0.60 -17.57
C ASN A 55 4.30 -0.12 -16.21
N ARG A 56 3.52 0.32 -15.22
CA ARG A 56 3.38 -0.45 -13.97
C ARG A 56 2.63 -1.75 -14.23
N LYS A 57 3.07 -2.81 -13.56
CA LYS A 57 2.51 -4.15 -13.68
C LYS A 57 1.76 -4.53 -12.42
N ALA A 58 0.66 -5.23 -12.56
CA ALA A 58 -0.05 -5.84 -11.45
C ALA A 58 -0.59 -7.22 -11.84
N LEU A 59 -0.84 -8.04 -10.83
CA LEU A 59 -1.54 -9.32 -10.92
C LEU A 59 -2.93 -9.16 -10.31
N ILE A 60 -3.96 -9.49 -11.07
CA ILE A 60 -5.36 -9.45 -10.64
C ILE A 60 -5.80 -10.85 -10.19
N PHE A 61 -6.51 -10.91 -9.07
CA PHE A 61 -7.15 -12.12 -8.56
C PHE A 61 -8.43 -11.76 -7.80
N GLY A 62 -9.53 -12.41 -8.18
CA GLY A 62 -10.85 -12.05 -7.64
C GLY A 62 -11.15 -10.55 -7.82
N ALA A 63 -11.37 -9.85 -6.72
CA ALA A 63 -11.62 -8.40 -6.68
C ALA A 63 -10.42 -7.56 -6.18
N GLN A 64 -9.23 -8.17 -6.06
CA GLN A 64 -8.03 -7.56 -5.50
C GLN A 64 -6.87 -7.61 -6.51
N LYS A 65 -5.78 -6.91 -6.19
CA LYS A 65 -4.56 -6.95 -6.98
C LYS A 65 -3.29 -6.92 -6.14
N ILE A 66 -2.20 -7.39 -6.75
CA ILE A 66 -0.83 -7.17 -6.29
C ILE A 66 -0.13 -6.31 -7.32
N ASN A 67 0.34 -5.13 -6.93
CA ASN A 67 1.22 -4.31 -7.77
C ASN A 67 2.65 -4.85 -7.68
N LEU A 68 3.35 -4.89 -8.80
CA LEU A 68 4.73 -5.36 -8.88
C LEU A 68 5.68 -4.19 -9.12
N HIS A 69 6.67 -4.06 -8.24
CA HIS A 69 7.81 -3.18 -8.44
C HIS A 69 9.06 -4.03 -8.62
N GLN A 70 9.89 -3.68 -9.59
CA GLN A 70 11.20 -4.30 -9.74
C GLN A 70 12.09 -3.80 -8.60
N GLN A 71 12.83 -4.70 -7.96
CA GLN A 71 13.88 -4.31 -7.03
C GLN A 71 14.90 -3.44 -7.77
N GLU A 72 15.17 -2.24 -7.26
CA GLU A 72 16.24 -1.41 -7.80
C GLU A 72 17.56 -2.15 -7.57
N MET A 73 18.23 -2.56 -8.66
CA MET A 73 19.59 -3.05 -8.59
C MET A 73 20.48 -1.81 -8.44
N GLU A 74 20.87 -1.49 -7.21
CA GLU A 74 21.91 -0.50 -6.95
C GLU A 74 23.14 -0.92 -7.78
N PHE A 75 23.50 -0.11 -8.76
CA PHE A 75 24.48 -0.41 -9.81
C PHE A 75 25.68 -1.20 -9.27
N ALA A 76 25.84 -2.42 -9.78
CA ALA A 76 27.11 -3.12 -9.76
C ALA A 76 28.12 -2.34 -10.60
N GLN A 77 28.72 -1.28 -10.03
CA GLN A 77 29.98 -0.66 -10.45
C GLN A 77 30.34 0.52 -9.51
N LYS A 78 31.02 0.19 -8.41
CA LYS A 78 32.08 1.06 -7.86
C LYS A 78 33.39 0.30 -7.91
N SER A 79 33.83 0.01 -9.13
CA SER A 79 35.21 -0.33 -9.45
C SER A 79 35.53 0.28 -10.82
N ILE A 80 35.64 1.60 -10.84
CA ILE A 80 36.52 2.28 -11.78
C ILE A 80 37.62 2.89 -10.91
N GLN A 81 38.82 2.54 -11.29
CA GLN A 81 40.14 2.78 -10.71
C GLN A 81 40.42 4.25 -10.40
#